data_AF-A0A535CX06-F1
#
_entry.id   AF-A0A535CX06-F1
#
_cell.length_a   1.000
_cell.length_b   1.000
_cell.length_c   1.000
_cell.angle_alpha   90.00
_cell.angle_beta   90.00
_cell.angle_gamma   90.00
#
_symmetry.space_group_name_H-M   'P 1'
#
loop_
_entity.id
_entity.type
_entity.pdbx_description
1 polymer ?
#
loop_
_entity_poly.entity_id
_entity_poly.type
_entity_poly.pdbx_seq_one_letter_code
_entity_poly.pdbx_strand_id
1 'polypeptide(L)'
;MPTGWTRPLQYSVVAWYLIQAIYAITLPFLMAGPMADYFNQVIQQQARLSPNTTPPPAEFLSMMTTVMTWSLAIGAAIGVAISAVAIIGALRRWTWVFYVVLVLLGLQTISFPFTVISAFASSTLNPVKLPTELTASSVALGIPAIALFVWMLIAAIRRGPWAMRRAG
;
A
#
# COMPACT_ATOMS: atom_id res chain seq x y z
N MET A 1 21.26 -0.19 27.14
CA MET A 1 21.81 0.81 26.20
C MET A 1 21.45 0.39 24.77
N PRO A 2 21.10 1.31 23.84
CA PRO A 2 20.85 0.97 22.45
C PRO A 2 22.09 0.32 21.85
N THR A 3 21.98 -0.91 21.38
CA THR A 3 23.10 -1.55 20.66
C THR A 3 23.22 -0.89 19.28
N GLY A 4 24.44 -0.64 18.79
CA GLY A 4 24.70 0.07 17.51
C GLY A 4 24.01 -0.52 16.28
N TRP A 5 23.41 -1.70 16.42
CA TRP A 5 22.71 -2.43 15.37
C TRP A 5 21.18 -2.19 15.34
N THR A 6 20.58 -1.67 16.42
CA THR A 6 19.12 -1.38 16.44
C THR A 6 18.76 0.02 15.94
N ARG A 7 19.67 0.98 16.09
CA ARG A 7 19.52 2.34 15.54
C ARG A 7 19.30 2.35 14.02
N PRO A 8 20.12 1.67 13.18
CA PRO A 8 19.89 1.69 11.75
C PRO A 8 18.54 1.07 11.37
N LEU A 9 18.13 -0.04 12.01
CA LEU A 9 16.83 -0.66 11.77
C LEU A 9 15.66 0.26 12.15
N GLN A 10 15.75 0.98 13.27
CA GLN A 10 14.74 1.98 13.67
C GLN A 10 14.60 3.08 12.61
N TYR A 11 15.71 3.65 12.14
CA TYR A 11 15.67 4.69 11.12
C TYR A 11 15.15 4.17 9.78
N SER A 12 15.50 2.94 9.39
CA SER A 12 14.99 2.36 8.15
C SER A 12 13.48 2.10 8.21
N VAL A 13 12.96 1.62 9.34
CA VAL A 13 11.50 1.44 9.53
C VAL A 13 10.79 2.79 9.53
N VAL A 14 11.33 3.80 10.22
CA VAL A 14 10.76 5.16 10.22
C VAL A 14 10.77 5.77 8.82
N ALA A 15 11.89 5.67 8.09
CA ALA A 15 12.01 6.15 6.73
C ALA A 15 11.02 5.43 5.79
N TRP A 16 10.87 4.12 5.95
CA TRP A 16 9.94 3.33 5.16
C TRP A 16 8.49 3.74 5.38
N TYR A 17 8.05 3.84 6.63
CA TYR A 17 6.69 4.26 6.95
C TYR A 17 6.42 5.73 6.61
N LEU A 18 7.43 6.60 6.61
CA LEU A 18 7.31 7.96 6.07
C LEU A 18 7.05 7.96 4.58
N ILE A 19 7.82 7.18 3.81
CA ILE A 19 7.61 7.02 2.36
C ILE A 19 6.21 6.45 2.10
N GLN A 20 5.80 5.45 2.89
CA GLN A 20 4.46 4.86 2.77
C GLN A 20 3.35 5.86 3.08
N ALA A 21 3.51 6.70 4.10
CA ALA A 21 2.53 7.74 4.42
C ALA A 21 2.43 8.78 3.30
N ILE A 22 3.56 9.21 2.73
CA ILE A 22 3.58 10.14 1.59
C ILE A 22 2.88 9.49 0.39
N TYR A 23 3.19 8.22 0.09
CA TYR A 23 2.57 7.47 -0.99
C TYR A 23 1.05 7.32 -0.78
N ALA A 24 0.61 7.01 0.43
CA ALA A 24 -0.82 6.91 0.76
C ALA A 24 -1.56 8.23 0.55
N ILE A 25 -0.92 9.36 0.85
CA ILE A 25 -1.50 10.70 0.63
C ILE A 25 -1.53 11.06 -0.85
N THR A 26 -0.53 10.68 -1.64
CA THR A 26 -0.48 11.01 -3.08
C THR A 26 -1.36 10.09 -3.92
N LEU A 27 -1.64 8.87 -3.47
CA LEU A 27 -2.46 7.88 -4.19
C LEU A 27 -3.84 8.43 -4.64
N PRO A 28 -4.67 9.06 -3.79
CA PRO A 28 -5.95 9.63 -4.21
C PRO A 28 -5.82 10.67 -5.32
N PHE A 29 -4.78 11.52 -5.27
CA PHE A 29 -4.54 12.56 -6.27
C PHE A 29 -4.07 11.96 -7.61
N LEU A 30 -3.21 10.94 -7.54
CA LEU A 30 -2.69 10.26 -8.73
C LEU A 30 -3.76 9.37 -9.41
N MET A 31 -4.70 8.80 -8.64
CA MET A 31 -5.76 7.94 -9.17
C MET A 31 -7.03 8.69 -9.59
N ALA A 32 -7.20 9.96 -9.20
CA ALA A 32 -8.40 10.73 -9.53
C ALA A 32 -8.63 10.87 -11.06
N GLY A 33 -7.57 11.15 -11.83
CA GLY A 33 -7.65 11.24 -13.29
C GLY A 33 -7.88 9.89 -13.98
N PRO A 34 -7.00 8.89 -13.77
CA PRO A 34 -7.12 7.56 -14.38
C PRO A 34 -8.42 6.83 -14.07
N MET A 35 -9.03 7.06 -12.90
CA MET A 35 -10.34 6.49 -12.59
C MET A 35 -11.44 7.03 -13.49
N ALA A 36 -11.45 8.34 -13.80
CA ALA A 36 -12.46 8.93 -14.68
C ALA A 36 -12.37 8.34 -16.09
N ASP A 37 -11.16 8.17 -16.61
CA ASP A 37 -10.92 7.54 -17.91
C ASP A 37 -11.36 6.07 -17.93
N TYR A 38 -11.10 5.34 -16.85
CA TYR A 38 -11.54 3.95 -16.70
C TYR A 38 -13.07 3.83 -16.71
N PHE A 39 -13.78 4.69 -15.98
CA PHE A 39 -15.24 4.70 -15.97
C PHE A 39 -15.84 4.96 -17.35
N ASN A 40 -15.26 5.92 -18.06
CA ASN A 40 -15.67 6.23 -19.43
C ASN A 40 -15.45 5.03 -20.36
N GLN A 41 -14.35 4.28 -20.21
CA GLN A 41 -14.11 3.06 -20.98
C GLN A 41 -15.09 1.94 -20.63
N VAL A 42 -15.40 1.73 -19.34
CA VAL A 42 -16.36 0.70 -18.91
C VAL A 42 -17.76 1.00 -19.46
N ILE A 43 -18.20 2.27 -19.41
CA ILE A 43 -19.50 2.68 -19.97
C ILE A 43 -19.53 2.46 -21.49
N GLN A 44 -18.45 2.81 -22.20
CA GLN A 44 -18.36 2.57 -23.65
C GLN A 44 -18.37 1.07 -23.98
N GLN A 45 -17.74 0.23 -23.16
CA GLN A 45 -17.78 -1.23 -23.33
C GLN A 45 -19.17 -1.80 -23.03
N GLN A 46 -19.85 -1.32 -21.99
CA GLN A 46 -21.22 -1.70 -21.68
C GLN A 46 -22.20 -1.27 -22.79
N ALA A 47 -22.05 -0.07 -23.34
CA ALA A 47 -22.85 0.41 -24.47
C ALA A 47 -22.66 -0.45 -25.74
N ARG A 48 -21.47 -1.03 -25.95
CA ARG A 48 -21.22 -1.99 -27.04
C ARG A 48 -21.84 -3.36 -26.80
N LEU A 49 -21.94 -3.79 -25.53
CA LEU A 49 -22.48 -5.10 -25.14
C LEU A 49 -24.00 -5.09 -24.95
N SER A 50 -24.61 -3.92 -24.75
CA SER A 50 -26.05 -3.75 -24.54
C SER A 50 -26.57 -2.52 -25.28
N PRO A 51 -26.89 -2.63 -26.58
CA PRO A 51 -27.33 -1.50 -27.40
C PRO A 51 -28.71 -0.93 -27.00
N ASN A 52 -29.49 -1.62 -26.15
CA ASN A 52 -30.84 -1.22 -25.73
C ASN A 52 -30.92 -0.60 -24.32
N THR A 53 -29.79 -0.45 -23.61
CA THR A 53 -29.79 0.17 -22.27
C THR A 53 -29.45 1.65 -22.37
N THR A 54 -30.31 2.51 -21.82
CA THR A 54 -30.06 3.95 -21.69
C THR A 54 -28.75 4.16 -20.93
N PRO A 55 -27.85 5.04 -21.40
CA PRO A 55 -26.61 5.33 -20.68
C PRO A 55 -26.90 5.75 -19.23
N PRO A 56 -26.06 5.35 -18.25
CA PRO A 56 -26.30 5.67 -16.85
C PRO A 56 -26.50 7.19 -16.67
N PRO A 57 -27.51 7.63 -15.90
CA PRO A 57 -27.73 9.06 -15.67
C PRO A 57 -26.47 9.70 -15.05
N ALA A 58 -26.18 10.95 -15.43
CA ALA A 58 -24.98 11.66 -14.98
C ALA A 58 -24.87 11.74 -13.44
N GLU A 59 -26.01 11.74 -12.74
CA GLU A 59 -26.07 11.69 -11.28
C GLU A 59 -25.53 10.36 -10.72
N PHE A 60 -25.78 9.22 -11.37
CA PHE A 60 -25.25 7.93 -10.95
C PHE A 60 -23.72 7.86 -11.10
N LEU A 61 -23.20 8.43 -12.19
CA LEU A 61 -21.76 8.61 -12.44
C LEU A 61 -21.10 9.51 -11.38
N SER A 62 -21.75 10.62 -11.04
CA SER A 62 -21.33 11.51 -9.97
C SER A 62 -21.29 10.80 -8.61
N MET A 63 -22.31 10.00 -8.28
CA MET A 63 -22.36 9.24 -7.03
C MET A 63 -21.25 8.17 -6.98
N MET A 64 -21.05 7.39 -8.04
CA MET A 64 -19.99 6.37 -8.08
C MET A 64 -18.59 6.96 -7.94
N THR A 65 -18.29 8.03 -8.69
CA THR A 65 -16.98 8.71 -8.60
C THR A 65 -16.75 9.28 -7.21
N THR A 66 -17.76 9.92 -6.61
CA THR A 66 -17.72 10.42 -5.24
C THR A 66 -17.44 9.31 -4.23
N VAL A 67 -18.17 8.19 -4.29
CA VAL A 67 -17.98 7.04 -3.38
C VAL A 67 -16.57 6.45 -3.52
N MET A 68 -16.02 6.36 -4.73
CA MET A 68 -14.66 5.86 -4.94
C MET A 68 -13.58 6.85 -4.48
N THR A 69 -13.78 8.15 -4.69
CA THR A 69 -12.87 9.16 -4.14
C THR A 69 -12.86 9.10 -2.61
N TRP A 70 -14.03 8.98 -1.97
CA TRP A 70 -14.13 8.84 -0.52
C TRP A 70 -13.52 7.54 -0.01
N SER A 71 -13.72 6.41 -0.69
CA SER A 71 -13.11 5.14 -0.28
C SER A 71 -11.58 5.18 -0.37
N LEU A 72 -11.03 5.80 -1.42
CA LEU A 72 -9.59 6.08 -1.53
C LEU A 72 -9.10 7.02 -0.43
N ALA A 73 -9.84 8.08 -0.12
CA ALA A 73 -9.48 9.02 0.94
C ALA A 73 -9.49 8.38 2.34
N ILE A 74 -10.51 7.55 2.63
CA ILE A 74 -10.59 6.79 3.88
C ILE A 74 -9.43 5.78 3.96
N GLY A 75 -9.15 5.07 2.87
CA GLY A 75 -8.01 4.14 2.79
C GLY A 75 -6.67 4.84 3.03
N ALA A 76 -6.48 6.03 2.43
CA ALA A 76 -5.31 6.86 2.66
C ALA A 76 -5.19 7.30 4.13
N ALA A 77 -6.28 7.77 4.73
CA ALA A 77 -6.30 8.19 6.13
C ALA A 77 -5.94 7.04 7.09
N ILE A 78 -6.48 5.85 6.86
CA ILE A 78 -6.14 4.64 7.64
C ILE A 78 -4.67 4.27 7.44
N GLY A 79 -4.18 4.30 6.19
CA GLY A 79 -2.78 4.05 5.87
C GLY A 79 -1.84 4.98 6.64
N VAL A 80 -2.11 6.29 6.61
CA VAL A 80 -1.34 7.30 7.35
C VAL A 80 -1.40 7.06 8.86
N ALA A 81 -2.57 6.71 9.41
CA ALA A 81 -2.70 6.41 10.84
C ALA A 81 -1.84 5.20 11.25
N ILE A 82 -1.85 4.12 10.45
CA ILE A 82 -1.00 2.95 10.68
C ILE A 82 0.48 3.32 10.60
N SER A 83 0.88 4.11 9.60
CA SER A 83 2.25 4.60 9.46
C SER A 83 2.68 5.45 10.66
N ALA A 84 1.82 6.33 11.16
CA ALA A 84 2.10 7.15 12.34
C ALA A 84 2.30 6.29 13.60
N VAL A 85 1.43 5.30 13.83
CA VAL A 85 1.57 4.36 14.96
C VAL A 85 2.86 3.54 14.83
N ALA A 86 3.21 3.09 13.63
CA ALA A 86 4.45 2.36 13.39
C ALA A 86 5.69 3.22 13.67
N ILE A 87 5.71 4.49 13.25
CA ILE A 87 6.80 5.44 13.52
C ILE A 87 6.93 5.69 15.03
N ILE A 88 5.83 6.01 15.71
CA ILE A 88 5.82 6.28 17.15
C ILE A 88 6.27 5.03 17.93
N GLY A 89 5.75 3.86 17.54
CA GLY A 89 6.09 2.59 18.18
C GLY A 89 7.53 2.16 17.92
N ALA A 90 8.11 2.50 16.76
CA ALA A 90 9.53 2.29 16.48
C ALA A 90 10.42 3.19 17.34
N LEU A 91 10.05 4.46 17.51
CA LEU A 91 10.78 5.41 18.35
C LEU A 91 10.68 5.06 19.84
N ARG A 92 9.49 4.68 20.31
CA ARG A 92 9.26 4.25 21.71
C ARG A 92 9.64 2.79 21.99
N ARG A 93 10.05 2.03 20.98
CA ARG A 93 10.48 0.61 21.08
C ARG A 93 9.40 -0.33 21.64
N TRP A 94 8.15 -0.11 21.26
CA TRP A 94 7.06 -0.98 21.68
C TRP A 94 7.21 -2.36 21.06
N THR A 95 7.30 -3.40 21.90
CA THR A 95 7.45 -4.80 21.46
C THR A 95 6.27 -5.26 20.63
N TRP A 96 5.04 -4.88 21.01
CA TRP A 96 3.86 -5.22 20.24
C TRP A 96 3.88 -4.59 18.84
N VAL A 97 4.34 -3.35 18.71
CA VAL A 97 4.46 -2.68 17.40
C VAL A 97 5.50 -3.36 16.51
N PHE A 98 6.56 -3.94 17.09
CA PHE A 98 7.51 -4.75 16.31
C PHE A 98 6.80 -5.90 15.58
N TYR A 99 5.94 -6.63 16.28
CA TYR A 99 5.18 -7.74 15.68
C TYR A 99 4.13 -7.25 14.69
N VAL A 100 3.43 -6.16 15.00
CA VAL A 100 2.45 -5.55 14.07
C VAL A 100 3.13 -5.14 12.76
N VAL A 101 4.26 -4.44 12.83
CA VAL A 101 5.05 -4.03 11.65
C VAL A 101 5.53 -5.25 10.88
N LEU A 102 6.00 -6.29 11.57
CA LEU A 102 6.45 -7.54 10.94
C LEU A 102 5.31 -8.22 10.19
N VAL A 103 4.12 -8.30 10.80
CA VAL A 103 2.92 -8.87 10.15
C VAL A 103 2.49 -8.02 8.95
N LEU A 104 2.48 -6.68 9.07
CA LEU A 104 2.15 -5.78 7.97
C LEU A 104 3.11 -5.92 6.79
N LEU A 105 4.42 -5.95 7.06
CA LEU A 105 5.45 -6.19 6.03
C LEU A 105 5.36 -7.60 5.43
N GLY A 106 4.98 -8.60 6.24
CA GLY A 106 4.73 -9.96 5.78
C GLY A 106 3.53 -10.04 4.83
N LEU A 107 2.42 -9.38 5.17
CA LEU A 107 1.24 -9.28 4.29
C LEU A 107 1.57 -8.57 2.98
N GLN A 108 2.39 -7.51 3.02
CA GLN A 108 2.89 -6.84 1.81
C GLN A 108 3.74 -7.79 0.96
N THR A 109 4.63 -8.57 1.57
CA THR A 109 5.47 -9.55 0.87
C THR A 109 4.64 -10.65 0.21
N ILE A 110 3.59 -11.14 0.89
CA ILE A 110 2.66 -12.15 0.33
C ILE A 110 1.81 -11.55 -0.79
N SER A 111 1.47 -10.27 -0.70
CA SER A 111 0.66 -9.57 -1.71
C SER A 111 1.47 -9.18 -2.95
N PHE A 112 2.80 -9.04 -2.81
CA PHE A 112 3.69 -8.57 -3.88
C PHE A 112 3.65 -9.38 -5.18
N PRO A 113 3.63 -10.74 -5.17
CA PRO A 113 3.48 -11.52 -6.39
C PRO A 113 2.19 -11.18 -7.16
N PHE A 114 1.08 -10.92 -6.46
CA PHE A 114 -0.17 -10.51 -7.11
C PHE A 114 0.00 -9.15 -7.78
N THR A 115 0.69 -8.20 -7.14
CA THR A 115 1.01 -6.89 -7.72
C THR A 115 1.88 -7.06 -8.98
N VAL A 116 2.91 -7.90 -8.94
CA VAL A 116 3.79 -8.17 -10.10
C VAL A 116 3.01 -8.82 -11.23
N ILE A 117 2.20 -9.85 -10.94
CA ILE A 117 1.36 -10.52 -11.94
C ILE A 117 0.40 -9.51 -12.56
N SER A 118 -0.25 -8.65 -11.77
CA SER A 118 -1.16 -7.62 -12.28
C SER A 118 -0.48 -6.59 -13.18
N ALA A 119 0.82 -6.35 -12.99
CA ALA A 119 1.62 -5.41 -13.78
C ALA A 119 2.00 -5.95 -15.16
N PHE A 120 2.26 -7.26 -15.26
CA PHE A 120 2.71 -7.91 -16.48
C PHE A 120 1.61 -8.72 -17.17
N ALA A 121 0.45 -8.92 -16.52
CA ALA A 121 -0.68 -9.61 -17.10
C ALA A 121 -1.23 -8.85 -18.32
N SER A 122 -1.53 -9.61 -19.38
CA SER A 122 -2.25 -9.09 -20.54
C SER A 122 -3.64 -8.60 -20.13
N SER A 123 -4.21 -7.68 -20.92
CA SER A 123 -5.55 -7.11 -20.71
C SER A 123 -6.67 -8.16 -20.66
N THR A 124 -6.39 -9.39 -21.06
CA THR A 124 -7.29 -10.54 -21.01
C THR A 124 -7.48 -11.11 -19.60
N LEU A 125 -6.47 -10.96 -18.71
CA LEU A 125 -6.52 -11.44 -17.32
C LEU A 125 -6.78 -10.33 -16.30
N ASN A 126 -6.49 -9.08 -16.67
CA ASN A 126 -6.75 -7.92 -15.83
C ASN A 126 -7.46 -6.83 -16.65
N PRO A 127 -8.81 -6.78 -16.66
CA PRO A 127 -9.57 -5.74 -17.34
C PRO A 127 -9.37 -4.35 -16.70
N VAL A 128 -8.76 -4.29 -15.51
CA VAL A 128 -8.38 -3.06 -14.80
C VAL A 128 -6.87 -2.87 -14.96
N LYS A 129 -6.43 -2.35 -16.10
CA LYS A 129 -5.03 -1.91 -16.26
C LYS A 129 -4.83 -0.60 -15.52
N LEU A 130 -4.22 -0.68 -14.34
CA LEU A 130 -3.69 0.51 -13.66
C LEU A 130 -2.63 1.19 -14.55
N PRO A 131 -2.50 2.52 -14.50
CA PRO A 131 -1.47 3.24 -15.26
C PRO A 131 -0.09 2.65 -15.01
N THR A 132 0.69 2.45 -16.07
CA THR A 132 2.01 1.79 -16.01
C THR A 132 2.94 2.43 -14.98
N GLU A 133 2.84 3.74 -14.76
CA GLU A 133 3.63 4.47 -13.77
C GLU A 133 3.25 4.14 -12.31
N LEU A 134 1.96 3.96 -12.03
CA LEU A 134 1.47 3.52 -10.71
C LEU A 134 1.88 2.07 -10.44
N THR A 135 1.88 1.23 -11.46
CA THR A 135 2.30 -0.16 -11.31
C THR A 135 3.82 -0.29 -11.15
N ALA A 136 4.60 0.49 -11.91
CA ALA A 136 6.06 0.53 -11.78
C ALA A 136 6.49 1.05 -10.41
N SER A 137 5.85 2.10 -9.89
CA SER A 137 6.13 2.62 -8.54
C SER A 137 5.77 1.61 -7.45
N SER A 138 4.65 0.89 -7.58
CA SER A 138 4.27 -0.18 -6.64
C SER A 138 5.28 -1.33 -6.61
N VAL A 139 5.79 -1.75 -7.78
CA VAL A 139 6.82 -2.80 -7.88
C VAL A 139 8.15 -2.32 -7.31
N ALA A 140 8.56 -1.09 -7.61
CA ALA A 140 9.80 -0.49 -7.08
C ALA A 140 9.79 -0.36 -5.56
N LEU A 141 8.63 -0.01 -4.97
CA LEU A 141 8.44 0.09 -3.52
C LEU A 141 8.34 -1.28 -2.84
N GLY A 142 7.91 -2.34 -3.54
CA GLY A 142 7.86 -3.68 -2.94
C GLY A 142 9.23 -4.25 -2.58
N ILE A 143 10.28 -3.93 -3.35
CA ILE A 143 11.66 -4.43 -3.13
C ILE A 143 12.20 -4.02 -1.74
N PRO A 144 12.24 -2.72 -1.36
CA PRO A 144 12.68 -2.31 -0.04
C PRO A 144 11.77 -2.83 1.09
N ALA A 145 10.46 -3.02 0.84
CA ALA A 145 9.55 -3.61 1.81
C ALA A 145 9.96 -5.05 2.18
N ILE A 146 10.26 -5.87 1.17
CA ILE A 146 10.69 -7.26 1.35
C ILE A 146 12.06 -7.31 2.05
N ALA A 147 13.00 -6.45 1.63
CA ALA A 147 14.31 -6.36 2.27
C ALA A 147 14.21 -6.00 3.76
N LEU A 148 13.34 -5.05 4.12
CA LEU A 148 13.07 -4.67 5.51
C LEU A 148 12.37 -5.78 6.29
N PHE A 149 11.44 -6.50 5.66
CA PHE A 149 10.79 -7.66 6.26
C PHE A 149 11.82 -8.73 6.64
N VAL A 150 12.70 -9.11 5.71
CA VAL A 150 13.76 -10.10 5.96
C VAL A 150 14.69 -9.62 7.07
N TRP A 151 15.08 -8.33 7.06
CA TRP A 151 15.94 -7.78 8.09
C TRP A 151 15.28 -7.80 9.48
N MET A 152 14.00 -7.40 9.57
CA MET A 152 13.24 -7.48 10.83
C MET A 152 13.04 -8.92 11.29
N LEU A 153 12.81 -9.87 10.38
CA LEU A 153 12.66 -11.29 10.71
C LEU A 153 13.97 -11.86 11.29
N ILE A 154 15.10 -11.58 10.66
CA ILE A 154 16.43 -11.99 11.17
C ILE A 154 16.69 -11.35 12.54
N ALA A 155 16.34 -10.07 12.72
CA ALA A 155 16.48 -9.39 14.00
C ALA A 155 15.62 -10.03 15.09
N ALA A 156 14.38 -10.41 14.77
CA ALA A 156 13.45 -11.08 15.68
C ALA A 156 14.02 -12.40 16.18
N ILE A 157 14.50 -13.25 15.26
CA ILE A 157 15.01 -14.59 15.56
C ILE A 157 16.33 -14.53 16.34
N ARG A 158 17.26 -13.67 15.92
CA ARG A 158 18.62 -13.66 16.50
C ARG A 158 18.75 -12.84 17.77
N ARG A 159 17.93 -11.81 17.99
CA ARG A 159 18.15 -10.81 19.05
C ARG A 159 16.89 -10.42 19.83
N GLY A 160 15.72 -10.90 19.41
CA GLY A 160 14.44 -10.54 20.01
C GLY A 160 13.91 -9.17 19.60
N PRO A 161 12.65 -8.84 19.95
CA PRO A 161 11.98 -7.61 19.53
C PRO A 161 12.74 -6.38 20.01
N TRP A 162 13.08 -5.49 19.08
CA TRP A 162 13.88 -4.28 19.29
C TRP A 162 15.23 -4.48 20.00
N ALA A 163 15.77 -5.71 19.98
CA ALA A 163 16.99 -6.13 20.68
C ALA A 163 17.12 -5.56 22.11
N MET A 164 16.00 -5.53 22.85
CA MET A 164 16.07 -5.23 24.28
C MET A 164 16.85 -6.36 24.97
N ARG A 165 17.76 -5.98 25.88
CA ARG A 165 18.34 -6.96 26.82
C ARG A 165 17.16 -7.68 27.47
N ARG A 166 17.14 -9.03 27.45
CA ARG A 166 16.23 -9.78 28.32
C ARG A 166 16.37 -9.16 29.71
N ALA A 167 15.26 -8.72 30.30
CA ALA A 167 15.23 -8.40 31.71
C ALA A 167 15.58 -9.71 32.43
N GLY A 168 16.83 -9.79 32.86
CA GLY A 168 17.34 -10.78 33.80
C GLY A 168 17.71 -10.01 35.06
#